data_AF-A0A3D4YMF4-F1
#
_entry.id   AF-A0A3D4YMF4-F1
#
_cell.length_a   1.000
_cell.length_b   1.000
_cell.length_c   1.000
_cell.angle_alpha   90.00
_cell.angle_beta   90.00
_cell.angle_gamma   90.00
#
_symmetry.space_group_name_H-M   'P 1'
#
loop_
_entity.id
_entity.type
_entity.pdbx_description
1 polymer ?
#
loop_
_entity_poly.entity_id
_entity_poly.type
_entity_poly.pdbx_seq_one_letter_code
_entity_poly.pdbx_strand_id
1 'polypeptide(L)'
;MSAIKTRGQTEDLPMNEAIAWESVLNRDASADDRLLYGVTTTGIYCRPSCPSRRPKRDNVAFFSSAAAAEHAGFRACQRCTPNRAKSPHRGVERARDYIDTHIGDLGEERITLELLGEQSGLSQYHLQRKFKELLGLTPAQYIRARKSERLKSELKRGETVSRATFGAGYGSSSRVYGDSDKRLGMTPATYRRGGAGAHIDYVTAKTSLGTLLVGATDRGVCAVTLGNDAKTLEAALEQEYPAATRTHVATPSSSLSGWVAEIIEAVDSDRVRLDIPFDIQASAFQWKVWHELQKIPFGETRSYGEIATAIGSPKAVRAVASACANNRAAVVIPCHRVVRQSGALGGYRWGLERKRRLLEKERAIREEGTS
;
A
#
# COMPACT_ATOMS: atom_id res chain seq x y z
N MET A 1 56.95 24.40 -12.26
CA MET A 1 56.95 23.36 -13.30
C MET A 1 56.60 22.03 -12.64
N SER A 2 55.55 21.38 -13.15
CA SER A 2 55.19 19.94 -13.07
C SER A 2 55.26 19.20 -11.72
N ALA A 3 54.37 18.29 -11.36
CA ALA A 3 53.06 17.87 -11.84
C ALA A 3 52.62 16.83 -10.78
N ILE A 4 51.58 17.11 -9.99
CA ILE A 4 50.95 16.07 -9.18
C ILE A 4 49.97 15.34 -10.10
N LYS A 5 50.51 14.46 -10.95
CA LYS A 5 49.77 13.44 -11.67
C LYS A 5 49.75 12.20 -10.77
N THR A 6 48.84 12.18 -9.82
CA THR A 6 48.42 10.91 -9.22
C THR A 6 47.02 10.65 -9.73
N ARG A 7 46.95 9.98 -10.90
CA ARG A 7 45.76 9.25 -11.32
C ARG A 7 45.54 8.20 -10.23
N GLY A 8 44.71 8.53 -9.25
CA GLY A 8 44.22 7.59 -8.26
C GLY A 8 43.61 6.40 -8.98
N GLN A 9 44.06 5.22 -8.60
CA GLN A 9 43.70 3.94 -9.16
C GLN A 9 42.17 3.81 -9.23
N THR A 10 41.69 3.49 -10.42
CA THR A 10 40.33 3.08 -10.73
C THR A 10 40.11 1.67 -10.17
N GLU A 11 39.99 1.52 -8.86
CA GLU A 11 39.48 0.29 -8.26
C GLU A 11 37.94 0.34 -8.27
N ASP A 12 37.37 -0.48 -9.17
CA ASP A 12 35.98 -0.89 -9.30
C ASP A 12 34.90 0.19 -9.11
N LEU A 13 34.72 1.02 -10.15
CA LEU A 13 33.43 1.66 -10.40
C LEU A 13 32.55 0.71 -11.21
N PRO A 14 31.46 0.14 -10.65
CA PRO A 14 30.56 -0.77 -11.35
C PRO A 14 29.70 -0.10 -12.44
N MET A 15 29.98 1.17 -12.79
CA MET A 15 29.15 1.98 -13.68
C MET A 15 30.03 2.90 -14.54
N ASN A 16 29.71 2.98 -15.84
CA ASN A 16 30.37 3.88 -16.80
C ASN A 16 30.35 5.33 -16.30
N GLU A 17 31.50 6.04 -16.35
CA GLU A 17 31.62 7.43 -15.91
C GLU A 17 30.61 8.39 -16.59
N ALA A 18 30.20 8.09 -17.83
CA ALA A 18 29.17 8.86 -18.52
C ALA A 18 27.81 8.77 -17.82
N ILE A 19 27.42 7.56 -17.39
CA ILE A 19 26.18 7.29 -16.64
C ILE A 19 26.27 7.92 -15.25
N ALA A 20 27.42 7.78 -14.59
CA ALA A 20 27.68 8.38 -13.29
C ALA A 20 27.53 9.92 -13.33
N TRP A 21 28.03 10.54 -14.41
CA TRP A 21 27.87 11.97 -14.63
C TRP A 21 26.43 12.39 -14.92
N GLU A 22 25.71 11.61 -15.71
CA GLU A 22 24.29 11.86 -15.98
C GLU A 22 23.43 11.77 -14.70
N SER A 23 23.68 10.79 -13.82
CA SER A 23 23.04 10.69 -12.50
C SER A 23 23.31 11.93 -11.64
N VAL A 24 24.53 12.48 -11.72
CA VAL A 24 24.84 13.77 -11.10
C VAL A 24 24.01 14.86 -11.78
N LEU A 25 24.04 15.08 -13.09
CA LEU A 25 23.25 16.15 -13.72
C LEU A 25 21.74 16.08 -13.34
N ASN A 26 21.17 14.89 -13.32
CA ASN A 26 19.73 14.65 -13.10
C ASN A 26 19.28 14.62 -11.63
N ARG A 27 20.17 14.75 -10.63
CA ARG A 27 19.81 14.61 -9.20
C ARG A 27 19.20 13.24 -8.88
N ASP A 28 19.70 12.19 -9.51
CA ASP A 28 19.12 10.86 -9.37
C ASP A 28 19.36 10.26 -7.97
N ALA A 29 18.31 10.27 -7.14
CA ALA A 29 18.35 9.70 -5.79
C ALA A 29 18.47 8.18 -5.76
N SER A 30 18.18 7.49 -6.87
CA SER A 30 18.33 6.03 -6.97
C SER A 30 19.80 5.58 -7.10
N ALA A 31 20.70 6.53 -7.42
CA ALA A 31 22.14 6.33 -7.53
C ALA A 31 22.89 6.62 -6.21
N ASP A 32 22.23 7.21 -5.20
CA ASP A 32 22.84 7.66 -3.94
C ASP A 32 23.55 6.57 -3.13
N ASP A 33 23.12 5.32 -3.28
CA ASP A 33 23.65 4.17 -2.55
C ASP A 33 24.66 3.36 -3.39
N ARG A 34 24.88 3.76 -4.65
CA ARG A 34 25.76 3.07 -5.62
C ARG A 34 26.94 3.93 -6.06
N LEU A 35 26.86 5.24 -5.89
CA LEU A 35 27.80 6.21 -6.43
C LEU A 35 27.89 7.43 -5.51
N LEU A 36 29.12 7.89 -5.29
CA LEU A 36 29.43 9.20 -4.74
C LEU A 36 30.30 9.98 -5.72
N TYR A 37 30.26 11.31 -5.66
CA TYR A 37 31.13 12.16 -6.46
C TYR A 37 31.87 13.18 -5.59
N GLY A 38 33.17 13.33 -5.79
CA GLY A 38 34.04 14.32 -5.18
C GLY A 38 34.29 15.51 -6.10
N VAL A 39 34.27 16.72 -5.55
CA VAL A 39 34.61 17.96 -6.25
C VAL A 39 36.04 18.34 -5.93
N THR A 40 36.96 18.17 -6.87
CA THR A 40 38.42 18.30 -6.67
C THR A 40 38.81 19.71 -6.20
N THR A 41 38.10 20.75 -6.65
CA THR A 41 38.38 22.14 -6.27
C THR A 41 38.00 22.49 -4.85
N THR A 42 37.05 21.77 -4.25
CA THR A 42 36.59 22.03 -2.86
C THR A 42 37.01 20.93 -1.90
N GLY A 43 37.50 19.79 -2.40
CA GLY A 43 37.79 18.61 -1.60
C GLY A 43 36.54 18.01 -0.95
N ILE A 44 35.33 18.31 -1.45
CA ILE A 44 34.07 17.84 -0.86
C ILE A 44 33.48 16.72 -1.71
N TYR A 45 33.09 15.60 -1.10
CA TYR A 45 32.29 14.57 -1.77
C TYR A 45 30.82 14.59 -1.36
N CYS A 46 29.96 14.17 -2.30
CA CYS A 46 28.51 14.31 -2.29
C CYS A 46 27.82 13.07 -2.88
N ARG A 47 26.53 12.93 -2.58
CA ARG A 47 25.59 12.04 -3.29
C ARG A 47 25.10 12.68 -4.60
N PRO A 48 24.76 11.92 -5.65
CA PRO A 48 24.16 12.44 -6.88
C PRO A 48 22.94 13.34 -6.66
N SER A 49 22.06 13.00 -5.71
CA SER A 49 20.88 13.79 -5.34
C SER A 49 21.16 15.11 -4.59
N CYS A 50 22.43 15.39 -4.25
CA CYS A 50 22.79 16.52 -3.41
C CYS A 50 22.27 17.86 -4.00
N PRO A 51 21.59 18.71 -3.20
CA PRO A 51 21.03 19.98 -3.67
C PRO A 51 22.10 21.07 -3.89
N SER A 52 23.38 20.77 -3.68
CA SER A 52 24.48 21.71 -3.94
C SER A 52 24.59 22.08 -5.43
N ARG A 53 25.23 23.22 -5.71
CA ARG A 53 25.47 23.68 -7.09
C ARG A 53 26.30 22.64 -7.84
N ARG A 54 25.93 22.37 -9.10
CA ARG A 54 26.65 21.40 -9.92
C ARG A 54 28.08 21.88 -10.20
N PRO A 55 29.11 21.05 -9.94
CA PRO A 55 30.48 21.34 -10.33
C PRO A 55 30.63 21.25 -11.85
N LYS A 56 31.75 21.74 -12.38
CA LYS A 56 32.16 21.45 -13.77
C LYS A 56 32.63 20.00 -13.86
N ARG A 57 32.35 19.31 -14.97
CA ARG A 57 32.73 17.89 -15.18
C ARG A 57 34.21 17.62 -14.94
N ASP A 58 35.07 18.55 -15.34
CA ASP A 58 36.54 18.43 -15.21
C ASP A 58 37.02 18.41 -13.75
N ASN A 59 36.18 18.88 -12.82
CA ASN A 59 36.49 18.95 -11.39
C ASN A 59 35.83 17.83 -10.59
N VAL A 60 35.44 16.73 -11.23
CA VAL A 60 34.66 15.65 -10.60
C VAL A 60 35.39 14.32 -10.67
N ALA A 61 35.53 13.68 -9.52
CA ALA A 61 35.94 12.29 -9.38
C ALA A 61 34.78 11.46 -8.83
N PHE A 62 34.70 10.17 -9.18
CA PHE A 62 33.65 9.27 -8.71
C PHE A 62 34.21 8.21 -7.77
N PHE A 63 33.39 7.81 -6.80
CA PHE A 63 33.76 6.84 -5.77
C PHE A 63 32.63 5.84 -5.55
N SER A 64 32.98 4.59 -5.30
CA SER A 64 32.04 3.51 -4.98
C SER A 64 31.59 3.54 -3.51
N SER A 65 32.35 4.19 -2.62
CA SER A 65 32.02 4.29 -1.19
C SER A 65 32.54 5.57 -0.53
N ALA A 66 32.00 5.90 0.64
CA ALA A 66 32.45 7.02 1.46
C ALA A 66 33.91 6.83 1.92
N ALA A 67 34.28 5.60 2.28
CA ALA A 67 35.64 5.25 2.68
C ALA A 67 36.64 5.49 1.55
N ALA A 68 36.30 5.13 0.31
CA ALA A 68 37.16 5.38 -0.85
C ALA A 68 37.35 6.89 -1.10
N ALA A 69 36.30 7.69 -0.97
CA ALA A 69 36.38 9.15 -1.11
C ALA A 69 37.24 9.80 -0.01
N GLU A 70 37.10 9.35 1.23
CA GLU A 70 37.87 9.85 2.38
C GLU A 70 39.34 9.45 2.29
N HIS A 71 39.65 8.23 1.86
CA HIS A 71 41.02 7.80 1.60
C HIS A 71 41.68 8.60 0.47
N ALA A 72 40.88 9.04 -0.51
CA ALA A 72 41.32 9.96 -1.57
C ALA A 72 41.42 11.44 -1.12
N GLY A 73 41.23 11.74 0.17
CA GLY A 73 41.41 13.07 0.73
C GLY A 73 40.18 13.99 0.67
N PHE A 74 39.00 13.46 0.33
CA PHE A 74 37.78 14.27 0.29
C PHE A 74 37.05 14.27 1.65
N ARG A 75 36.53 15.42 2.06
CA ARG A 75 35.63 15.54 3.21
C ARG A 75 34.16 15.38 2.82
N ALA A 76 33.37 14.80 3.72
CA ALA A 76 31.94 14.63 3.49
C ALA A 76 31.19 15.97 3.43
N CYS A 77 30.31 16.12 2.43
CA CYS A 77 29.44 17.28 2.32
C CYS A 77 28.51 17.42 3.52
N GLN A 78 28.47 18.60 4.12
CA GLN A 78 27.60 18.89 5.26
C GLN A 78 26.12 18.98 4.90
N ARG A 79 25.78 19.18 3.61
CA ARG A 79 24.38 19.28 3.15
C ARG A 79 23.74 17.92 2.93
N CYS A 80 24.45 17.02 2.23
CA CYS A 80 23.91 15.70 1.92
C CYS A 80 24.47 14.58 2.81
N THR A 81 25.44 14.88 3.68
CA THR A 81 26.04 13.98 4.69
C THR A 81 26.28 12.54 4.19
N PRO A 82 27.12 12.39 3.15
CA PRO A 82 27.29 11.11 2.44
C PRO A 82 28.02 10.03 3.27
N ASN A 83 28.85 10.42 4.26
CA ASN A 83 29.51 9.50 5.20
C ASN A 83 28.56 8.90 6.24
N ARG A 84 27.40 9.52 6.47
CA ARG A 84 26.38 8.94 7.33
C ARG A 84 25.54 8.03 6.46
N ALA A 85 25.37 6.77 6.88
CA ALA A 85 24.29 5.94 6.36
C ALA A 85 23.00 6.79 6.35
N LYS A 86 22.11 6.62 5.36
CA LYS A 86 20.74 7.12 5.46
C LYS A 86 20.07 6.33 6.59
N SER A 87 20.47 6.59 7.84
CA SER A 87 19.82 6.01 8.99
C SER A 87 18.40 6.55 9.01
N PRO A 88 17.39 5.71 9.28
CA PRO A 88 16.11 6.20 9.73
C PRO A 88 16.36 7.27 10.79
N HIS A 89 15.70 8.41 10.67
CA HIS A 89 15.98 9.56 11.53
C HIS A 89 15.77 9.11 12.99
N ARG A 90 16.83 8.94 13.78
CA ARG A 90 16.75 8.40 15.16
C ARG A 90 15.70 9.10 16.03
N GLY A 91 15.46 10.39 15.79
CA GLY A 91 14.35 11.13 16.43
C GLY A 91 12.94 10.63 16.04
N VAL A 92 12.71 10.25 14.78
CA VAL A 92 11.44 9.64 14.34
C VAL A 92 11.28 8.25 14.91
N GLU A 93 12.35 7.46 15.01
CA GLU A 93 12.31 6.14 15.68
C GLU A 93 12.02 6.29 17.17
N ARG A 94 12.71 7.19 17.88
CA ARG A 94 12.40 7.51 19.29
C ARG A 94 10.97 7.95 19.50
N ALA A 95 10.43 8.79 18.60
CA ALA A 95 9.03 9.18 18.66
C ALA A 95 8.08 7.98 18.43
N ARG A 96 8.40 7.06 17.51
CA ARG A 96 7.61 5.84 17.31
C ARG A 96 7.67 4.92 18.52
N ASP A 97 8.86 4.66 19.05
CA ASP A 97 9.07 3.80 20.22
C ASP A 97 8.34 4.37 21.44
N TYR A 98 8.40 5.69 21.61
CA TYR A 98 7.67 6.37 22.66
C TYR A 98 6.15 6.21 22.51
N ILE A 99 5.61 6.43 21.30
CA ILE A 99 4.19 6.18 21.00
C ILE A 99 3.84 4.72 21.28
N ASP A 100 4.59 3.77 20.74
CA ASP A 100 4.30 2.34 20.84
C ASP A 100 4.35 1.82 22.28
N THR A 101 5.22 2.41 23.12
CA THR A 101 5.32 2.09 24.54
C THR A 101 4.19 2.69 25.36
N HIS A 102 3.82 3.96 25.13
CA HIS A 102 2.95 4.71 26.05
C HIS A 102 1.50 4.88 25.58
N ILE A 103 1.15 4.43 24.37
CA ILE A 103 -0.19 4.59 23.80
C ILE A 103 -1.31 3.91 24.61
N GLY A 104 -0.97 2.87 25.38
CA GLY A 104 -1.92 2.18 26.26
C GLY A 104 -2.21 2.90 27.57
N ASP A 105 -1.23 3.63 28.11
CA ASP A 105 -1.29 4.18 29.46
C ASP A 105 -1.71 5.67 29.49
N LEU A 106 -1.37 6.43 28.44
CA LEU A 106 -1.57 7.89 28.43
C LEU A 106 -2.79 8.37 27.62
N GLY A 107 -3.36 7.55 26.73
CA GLY A 107 -4.50 7.95 25.86
C GLY A 107 -4.14 8.96 24.75
N GLU A 108 -5.09 9.31 23.86
CA GLU A 108 -4.82 10.22 22.71
C GLU A 108 -4.36 11.61 23.12
N GLU A 109 -5.02 12.15 24.14
CA GLU A 109 -4.98 13.58 24.43
C GLU A 109 -3.70 13.95 25.19
N ARG A 110 -2.94 12.96 25.69
CA ARG A 110 -1.70 13.18 26.43
C ARG A 110 -0.43 12.95 25.61
N ILE A 111 -0.49 12.25 24.46
CA ILE A 111 0.66 12.10 23.55
C ILE A 111 0.64 13.23 22.51
N THR A 112 1.00 14.44 22.95
CA THR A 112 0.98 15.64 22.11
C THR A 112 2.20 15.70 21.18
N LEU A 113 2.09 16.49 20.11
CA LEU A 113 3.21 16.72 19.20
C LEU A 113 4.39 17.41 19.89
N GLU A 114 4.11 18.21 20.92
CA GLU A 114 5.09 18.85 21.79
C GLU A 114 5.92 17.83 22.58
N LEU A 115 5.25 16.94 23.30
CA LEU A 115 5.88 15.86 24.05
C LEU A 115 6.72 14.97 23.13
N LEU A 116 6.18 14.60 21.96
CA LEU A 116 6.93 13.81 20.98
C LEU A 116 8.14 14.56 20.43
N GLY A 117 8.07 15.89 20.32
CA GLY A 117 9.21 16.74 19.97
C GLY A 117 10.33 16.66 21.00
N GLU A 118 9.99 16.81 22.28
CA GLU A 118 10.95 16.70 23.40
C GLU A 118 11.62 15.32 23.45
N GLN A 119 10.83 14.25 23.36
CA GLN A 119 11.34 12.87 23.43
C GLN A 119 12.17 12.48 22.19
N SER A 120 11.88 13.08 21.04
CA SER A 120 12.64 12.85 19.80
C SER A 120 13.88 13.73 19.66
N GLY A 121 14.03 14.75 20.51
CA GLY A 121 15.05 15.80 20.37
C GLY A 121 14.84 16.68 19.14
N LEU A 122 13.60 16.79 18.64
CA LEU A 122 13.23 17.55 17.45
C LEU A 122 12.15 18.59 17.76
N SER A 123 12.18 19.72 17.05
CA SER A 123 11.04 20.62 17.08
C SER A 123 9.80 19.97 16.48
N GLN A 124 8.62 20.35 16.97
CA GLN A 124 7.32 19.80 16.56
C GLN A 124 7.14 19.78 15.03
N TYR A 125 7.46 20.90 14.38
CA TYR A 125 7.35 21.06 12.92
C TYR A 125 8.32 20.15 12.16
N HIS A 126 9.55 19.99 12.68
CA HIS A 126 10.57 19.17 12.04
C HIS A 126 10.25 17.68 12.21
N LEU A 127 9.78 17.27 13.39
CA LEU A 127 9.30 15.92 13.64
C LEU A 127 8.13 15.57 12.73
N GLN A 128 7.09 16.41 12.64
CA GLN A 128 5.92 16.17 11.80
C GLN A 128 6.29 16.01 10.32
N ARG A 129 7.18 16.88 9.82
CA ARG A 129 7.68 16.83 8.44
C ARG A 129 8.45 15.53 8.19
N LYS A 130 9.35 15.15 9.11
CA LYS A 130 10.16 13.92 8.98
C LYS A 130 9.34 12.64 9.17
N PHE A 131 8.32 12.63 10.03
CA PHE A 131 7.36 11.53 10.17
C PHE A 131 6.61 11.30 8.85
N LYS A 132 6.09 12.37 8.23
CA LYS A 132 5.39 12.31 6.94
C LYS A 132 6.32 11.95 5.79
N GLU A 133 7.57 12.40 5.84
CA GLU A 133 8.59 12.09 4.84
C GLU A 133 8.99 10.61 4.86
N LEU A 134 9.21 10.04 6.05
CA LEU A 134 9.74 8.68 6.24
C LEU A 134 8.65 7.59 6.34
N LEU A 135 7.52 7.88 6.99
CA LEU A 135 6.47 6.89 7.28
C LEU A 135 5.19 7.14 6.46
N GLY A 136 5.11 8.26 5.75
CA GLY A 136 3.92 8.63 4.97
C GLY A 136 2.72 9.05 5.81
N LEU A 137 2.87 9.10 7.14
CA LEU A 137 1.84 9.45 8.12
C LEU A 137 2.33 10.60 9.00
N THR A 138 1.41 11.41 9.53
CA THR A 138 1.73 12.32 10.64
C THR A 138 1.77 11.56 11.97
N PRO A 139 2.40 12.08 13.04
CA PRO A 139 2.39 11.44 14.36
C PRO A 139 0.97 11.15 14.86
N ALA A 140 0.03 12.08 14.68
CA ALA A 140 -1.37 11.88 15.03
C ALA A 140 -2.06 10.75 14.25
N GLN A 141 -1.75 10.61 12.95
CA GLN A 141 -2.25 9.51 12.12
C GLN A 141 -1.64 8.16 12.53
N TYR A 142 -0.36 8.16 12.89
CA TYR A 142 0.32 6.97 13.40
C TYR A 142 -0.27 6.52 14.75
N ILE A 143 -0.50 7.44 15.69
CA ILE A 143 -1.21 7.16 16.95
C ILE A 143 -2.56 6.52 16.67
N ARG A 144 -3.41 7.12 15.81
CA ARG A 144 -4.72 6.56 15.45
C ARG A 144 -4.64 5.15 14.83
N ALA A 145 -3.65 4.91 13.97
CA ALA A 145 -3.42 3.60 13.36
C ALA A 145 -3.02 2.55 14.40
N ARG A 146 -2.07 2.89 15.27
CA ARG A 146 -1.58 2.00 16.35
C ARG A 146 -2.64 1.69 17.40
N LYS A 147 -3.50 2.66 17.72
CA LYS A 147 -4.71 2.41 18.53
C LYS A 147 -5.68 1.44 17.88
N SER A 148 -5.93 1.63 16.58
CA SER A 148 -6.81 0.73 15.83
C SER A 148 -6.25 -0.70 15.81
N GLU A 149 -4.92 -0.84 15.76
CA GLU A 149 -4.24 -2.15 15.86
C GLU A 149 -4.30 -2.74 17.28
N ARG A 150 -4.03 -1.94 18.32
CA ARG A 150 -4.16 -2.38 19.73
C ARG A 150 -5.58 -2.77 20.09
N LEU A 151 -6.56 -1.95 19.72
CA LEU A 151 -7.97 -2.24 19.90
C LEU A 151 -8.34 -3.56 19.22
N LYS A 152 -7.87 -3.80 17.98
CA LYS A 152 -8.05 -5.09 17.31
C LYS A 152 -7.36 -6.24 18.06
N SER A 153 -6.18 -6.03 18.61
CA SER A 153 -5.42 -7.05 19.33
C SER A 153 -6.00 -7.40 20.70
N GLU A 154 -6.49 -6.41 21.46
CA GLU A 154 -7.11 -6.60 22.78
C GLU A 154 -8.50 -7.21 22.65
N LEU A 155 -9.29 -6.77 21.66
CA LEU A 155 -10.57 -7.41 21.34
C LEU A 155 -10.39 -8.86 20.85
N LYS A 156 -9.29 -9.19 20.17
CA LYS A 156 -8.93 -10.57 19.81
C LYS A 156 -8.54 -11.44 21.02
N ARG A 157 -8.10 -10.83 22.13
CA ARG A 157 -7.73 -11.52 23.38
C ARG A 157 -8.92 -11.72 24.34
N GLY A 158 -10.12 -11.27 23.97
CA GLY A 158 -11.34 -11.48 24.77
C GLY A 158 -11.62 -10.40 25.82
N GLU A 159 -10.91 -9.27 25.80
CA GLU A 159 -11.20 -8.13 26.68
C GLU A 159 -12.55 -7.46 26.34
N THR A 160 -13.26 -6.98 27.36
CA THR A 160 -14.56 -6.30 27.17
C THR A 160 -14.36 -4.96 26.46
N VAL A 161 -15.34 -4.54 25.65
CA VAL A 161 -15.26 -3.34 24.80
C VAL A 161 -14.90 -2.08 25.60
N SER A 162 -15.38 -1.95 26.84
CA SER A 162 -15.07 -0.82 27.70
C SER A 162 -13.58 -0.78 28.10
N ARG A 163 -13.03 -1.92 28.55
CA ARG A 163 -11.60 -2.03 28.90
C ARG A 163 -10.68 -1.97 27.69
N ALA A 164 -11.07 -2.56 26.55
CA ALA A 164 -10.28 -2.50 25.32
C ALA A 164 -10.28 -1.11 24.66
N THR A 165 -11.37 -0.35 24.81
CA THR A 165 -11.44 1.05 24.34
C THR A 165 -10.58 1.96 25.22
N PHE A 166 -10.61 1.75 26.54
CA PHE A 166 -9.77 2.45 27.51
C PHE A 166 -8.28 2.08 27.37
N GLY A 167 -7.96 0.79 27.26
CA GLY A 167 -6.61 0.25 27.07
C GLY A 167 -6.01 0.53 25.68
N ALA A 168 -6.84 0.77 24.66
CA ALA A 168 -6.39 1.31 23.37
C ALA A 168 -6.30 2.85 23.36
N GLY A 169 -6.54 3.51 24.50
CA GLY A 169 -6.33 4.94 24.69
C GLY A 169 -7.42 5.85 24.10
N TYR A 170 -8.61 5.34 23.77
CA TYR A 170 -9.73 6.17 23.30
C TYR A 170 -10.50 6.76 24.50
N GLY A 171 -10.63 8.10 24.52
CA GLY A 171 -11.26 8.82 25.64
C GLY A 171 -12.78 8.62 25.77
N SER A 172 -13.47 8.24 24.69
CA SER A 172 -14.88 7.81 24.74
C SER A 172 -15.32 7.08 23.46
N SER A 173 -16.41 6.32 23.56
CA SER A 173 -17.01 5.53 22.47
C SER A 173 -17.73 6.36 21.40
N SER A 174 -18.03 7.65 21.64
CA SER A 174 -18.93 8.46 20.80
C SER A 174 -18.30 9.06 19.54
N ARG A 175 -16.96 9.18 19.46
CA ARG A 175 -16.27 9.78 18.28
C ARG A 175 -16.10 8.81 17.10
N VAL A 176 -16.58 7.57 17.21
CA VAL A 176 -16.48 6.52 16.18
C VAL A 176 -17.66 6.52 15.19
N TYR A 177 -18.79 7.17 15.53
CA TYR A 177 -20.09 6.89 14.89
C TYR A 177 -20.75 8.06 14.13
N GLY A 178 -20.05 9.17 13.87
CA GLY A 178 -20.70 10.42 13.45
C GLY A 178 -21.30 10.51 12.04
N ASP A 179 -20.93 9.65 11.07
CA ASP A 179 -21.36 9.84 9.66
C ASP A 179 -21.52 8.54 8.86
N SER A 180 -21.65 7.42 9.56
CA SER A 180 -21.61 6.05 9.02
C SER A 180 -22.98 5.45 8.70
N ASP A 181 -24.06 5.97 9.29
CA ASP A 181 -25.34 5.24 9.39
C ASP A 181 -26.19 5.19 8.10
N LYS A 182 -25.79 5.86 7.02
CA LYS A 182 -26.55 5.86 5.75
C LYS A 182 -26.03 4.92 4.66
N ARG A 183 -24.94 4.17 4.89
CA ARG A 183 -24.29 3.36 3.82
C ARG A 183 -23.75 2.00 4.24
N LEU A 184 -24.00 1.57 5.47
CA LEU A 184 -23.32 0.40 6.01
C LEU A 184 -24.29 -0.75 6.23
N GLY A 185 -24.04 -1.82 5.47
CA GLY A 185 -24.56 -3.13 5.73
C GLY A 185 -23.96 -3.73 7.01
N MET A 186 -23.25 -4.86 6.89
CA MET A 186 -22.27 -5.39 7.85
C MET A 186 -22.05 -4.59 9.11
N THR A 187 -22.84 -4.69 10.20
CA THR A 187 -22.41 -3.92 11.37
C THR A 187 -21.01 -4.44 11.74
N PRO A 188 -20.02 -3.56 11.98
CA PRO A 188 -18.67 -4.00 12.29
C PRO A 188 -18.64 -4.97 13.49
N ALA A 189 -19.66 -4.96 14.36
CA ALA A 189 -19.87 -5.92 15.44
C ALA A 189 -20.22 -7.34 14.95
N THR A 190 -21.13 -7.49 14.00
CA THR A 190 -21.55 -8.80 13.45
C THR A 190 -20.42 -9.48 12.68
N TYR A 191 -19.68 -8.73 11.86
CA TYR A 191 -18.52 -9.27 11.15
C TYR A 191 -17.39 -9.67 12.11
N ARG A 192 -17.15 -8.88 13.18
CA ARG A 192 -16.15 -9.19 14.22
C ARG A 192 -16.42 -10.48 14.99
N ARG A 193 -17.68 -10.92 15.05
CA ARG A 193 -18.05 -12.23 15.62
C ARG A 193 -18.01 -13.36 14.58
N GLY A 194 -17.25 -13.22 13.50
CA GLY A 194 -17.18 -14.22 12.42
C GLY A 194 -18.47 -14.31 11.59
N GLY A 195 -19.30 -13.27 11.59
CA GLY A 195 -20.63 -13.30 11.00
C GLY A 195 -21.72 -13.85 11.93
N ALA A 196 -21.49 -13.96 13.24
CA ALA A 196 -22.52 -14.47 14.17
C ALA A 196 -23.82 -13.67 14.07
N GLY A 197 -24.89 -14.36 13.64
CA GLY A 197 -26.21 -13.80 13.36
C GLY A 197 -26.42 -13.28 11.94
N ALA A 198 -25.40 -13.38 11.07
CA ALA A 198 -25.54 -13.12 9.64
C ALA A 198 -25.94 -14.40 8.90
N HIS A 199 -26.82 -14.25 7.92
CA HIS A 199 -27.16 -15.27 6.95
C HIS A 199 -26.49 -14.92 5.62
N ILE A 200 -25.79 -15.89 5.03
CA ILE A 200 -25.15 -15.77 3.73
C ILE A 200 -25.73 -16.84 2.81
N ASP A 201 -26.55 -16.41 1.87
CA ASP A 201 -26.94 -17.25 0.75
C ASP A 201 -25.83 -17.19 -0.30
N TYR A 202 -25.46 -18.34 -0.82
CA TYR A 202 -24.45 -18.40 -1.88
C TYR A 202 -24.84 -19.35 -3.00
N VAL A 203 -24.35 -19.02 -4.19
CA VAL A 203 -24.52 -19.79 -5.41
C VAL A 203 -23.15 -20.09 -5.99
N THR A 204 -23.00 -21.28 -6.56
CA THR A 204 -21.83 -21.62 -7.37
C THR A 204 -22.23 -21.76 -8.84
N ALA A 205 -21.39 -21.25 -9.74
CA ALA A 205 -21.62 -21.28 -11.18
C ALA A 205 -20.33 -21.61 -11.94
N LYS A 206 -20.46 -22.16 -13.14
CA LYS A 206 -19.32 -22.38 -14.05
C LYS A 206 -19.18 -21.18 -14.99
N THR A 207 -17.94 -20.74 -15.19
CA THR A 207 -17.57 -19.61 -16.05
C THR A 207 -16.31 -19.94 -16.86
N SER A 208 -15.94 -19.08 -17.82
CA SER A 208 -14.68 -19.21 -18.58
C SER A 208 -13.41 -19.17 -17.71
N LEU A 209 -13.50 -18.71 -16.45
CA LEU A 209 -12.40 -18.64 -15.49
C LEU A 209 -12.42 -19.76 -14.43
N GLY A 210 -13.32 -20.72 -14.56
CA GLY A 210 -13.46 -21.86 -13.66
C GLY A 210 -14.78 -21.83 -12.89
N THR A 211 -14.72 -22.11 -11.59
CA THR A 211 -15.91 -22.05 -10.71
C THR A 211 -15.97 -20.66 -10.07
N LEU A 212 -17.13 -20.03 -10.13
CA LEU A 212 -17.49 -18.79 -9.46
C LEU A 212 -18.33 -19.12 -8.23
N LEU A 213 -18.04 -18.48 -7.11
CA LEU A 213 -18.92 -18.42 -5.94
C LEU A 213 -19.31 -16.98 -5.69
N VAL A 214 -20.62 -16.73 -5.60
CA VAL A 214 -21.20 -15.44 -5.18
C VAL A 214 -21.96 -15.67 -3.89
N GLY A 215 -21.56 -14.98 -2.83
CA GLY A 215 -22.22 -14.98 -1.53
C GLY A 215 -22.81 -13.60 -1.23
N ALA A 216 -24.04 -13.58 -0.75
CA ALA A 216 -24.74 -12.36 -0.40
C ALA A 216 -25.43 -12.45 0.96
N THR A 217 -25.50 -11.31 1.63
CA THR A 217 -26.37 -11.09 2.78
C THR A 217 -27.66 -10.40 2.33
N ASP A 218 -28.55 -10.12 3.28
CA ASP A 218 -29.72 -9.27 3.11
C ASP A 218 -29.42 -7.85 2.58
N ARG A 219 -28.15 -7.42 2.59
CA ARG A 219 -27.74 -6.04 2.26
C ARG A 219 -26.90 -5.92 1.00
N GLY A 220 -26.43 -7.04 0.46
CA GLY A 220 -25.63 -7.05 -0.76
C GLY A 220 -24.62 -8.17 -0.83
N VAL A 221 -23.79 -8.12 -1.86
CA VAL A 221 -22.77 -9.13 -2.14
C VAL A 221 -21.61 -8.96 -1.15
N CYS A 222 -21.34 -10.01 -0.38
CA CYS A 222 -20.26 -10.04 0.61
C CYS A 222 -19.02 -10.82 0.11
N ALA A 223 -19.20 -11.68 -0.91
CA ALA A 223 -18.11 -12.45 -1.50
C ALA A 223 -18.34 -12.71 -3.00
N VAL A 224 -17.32 -12.44 -3.82
CA VAL A 224 -17.24 -12.93 -5.22
C VAL A 224 -15.86 -13.54 -5.41
N THR A 225 -15.80 -14.85 -5.61
CA THR A 225 -14.54 -15.59 -5.63
C THR A 225 -14.47 -16.56 -6.81
N LEU A 226 -13.27 -16.71 -7.37
CA LEU A 226 -12.99 -17.61 -8.48
C LEU A 226 -12.04 -18.72 -8.05
N GLY A 227 -12.32 -19.94 -8.48
CA GLY A 227 -11.55 -21.13 -8.12
C GLY A 227 -11.68 -22.25 -9.16
N ASN A 228 -11.09 -23.40 -8.86
CA ASN A 228 -11.17 -24.58 -9.75
C ASN A 228 -12.44 -25.39 -9.45
N ASP A 229 -12.78 -25.56 -8.18
CA ASP A 229 -13.91 -26.37 -7.71
C ASP A 229 -14.72 -25.64 -6.63
N ALA A 230 -16.01 -26.00 -6.52
CA ALA A 230 -16.95 -25.39 -5.59
C ALA A 230 -16.56 -25.64 -4.12
N LYS A 231 -16.15 -26.87 -3.78
CA LYS A 231 -15.81 -27.27 -2.41
C LYS A 231 -14.71 -26.40 -1.79
N THR A 232 -13.67 -26.09 -2.56
CA THR A 232 -12.59 -25.21 -2.10
C THR A 232 -13.07 -23.79 -1.86
N LEU A 233 -13.98 -23.27 -2.69
CA LEU A 233 -14.55 -21.93 -2.53
C LEU A 233 -15.49 -21.86 -1.33
N GLU A 234 -16.29 -22.90 -1.11
CA GLU A 234 -17.16 -23.04 0.06
C GLU A 234 -16.36 -23.08 1.36
N ALA A 235 -15.29 -23.88 1.40
CA ALA A 235 -14.39 -23.94 2.55
C ALA A 235 -13.72 -22.58 2.83
N ALA A 236 -13.34 -21.84 1.79
CA ALA A 236 -12.78 -20.49 1.94
C ALA A 236 -13.82 -19.48 2.46
N LEU A 237 -15.09 -19.58 2.02
CA LEU A 237 -16.18 -18.77 2.55
C LEU A 237 -16.45 -19.08 4.03
N GLU A 238 -16.41 -20.35 4.41
CA GLU A 238 -16.54 -20.80 5.79
C GLU A 238 -15.38 -20.29 6.66
N GLN A 239 -14.14 -20.39 6.21
CA GLN A 239 -12.99 -19.84 6.94
C GLN A 239 -13.08 -18.33 7.15
N GLU A 240 -13.66 -17.61 6.20
CA GLU A 240 -13.83 -16.16 6.26
C GLU A 240 -14.99 -15.74 7.18
N TYR A 241 -16.07 -16.51 7.20
CA TYR A 241 -17.27 -16.25 8.00
C TYR A 241 -17.64 -17.44 8.90
N PRO A 242 -16.77 -17.83 9.85
CA PRO A 242 -16.90 -19.10 10.58
C PRO A 242 -18.16 -19.21 11.43
N ALA A 243 -18.76 -18.09 11.85
CA ALA A 243 -19.95 -18.04 12.67
C ALA A 243 -21.22 -17.57 11.92
N ALA A 244 -21.12 -17.29 10.61
CA ALA A 244 -22.30 -17.02 9.79
C ALA A 244 -23.08 -18.32 9.52
N THR A 245 -24.40 -18.20 9.38
CA THR A 245 -25.16 -19.28 8.72
C THR A 245 -24.94 -19.14 7.22
N ARG A 246 -24.54 -20.23 6.56
CA ARG A 246 -24.23 -20.25 5.12
C ARG A 246 -25.13 -21.27 4.45
N THR A 247 -25.89 -20.87 3.43
CA THR A 247 -26.80 -21.74 2.70
C THR A 247 -26.44 -21.77 1.22
N HIS A 248 -26.19 -22.96 0.67
CA HIS A 248 -26.12 -23.11 -0.78
C HIS A 248 -27.54 -23.15 -1.33
N VAL A 249 -27.91 -22.16 -2.14
CA VAL A 249 -29.29 -22.03 -2.64
C VAL A 249 -29.39 -22.52 -4.08
N ALA A 250 -30.23 -23.53 -4.32
CA ALA A 250 -30.53 -24.01 -5.67
C ALA A 250 -31.45 -23.04 -6.43
N THR A 251 -32.33 -22.35 -5.71
CA THR A 251 -33.21 -21.30 -6.23
C THR A 251 -32.94 -20.02 -5.44
N PRO A 252 -32.04 -19.14 -5.92
CA PRO A 252 -31.69 -17.93 -5.22
C PRO A 252 -32.84 -16.92 -5.24
N SER A 253 -32.80 -15.92 -4.35
CA SER A 253 -33.68 -14.76 -4.44
C SER A 253 -33.52 -14.05 -5.79
N SER A 254 -34.52 -13.26 -6.20
CA SER A 254 -34.45 -12.49 -7.46
C SER A 254 -33.23 -11.56 -7.50
N SER A 255 -32.90 -10.91 -6.38
CA SER A 255 -31.73 -10.03 -6.27
C SER A 255 -30.42 -10.78 -6.42
N LEU A 256 -30.24 -11.91 -5.71
CA LEU A 256 -29.01 -12.71 -5.81
C LEU A 256 -28.87 -13.32 -7.21
N SER A 257 -29.96 -13.80 -7.80
CA SER A 257 -29.98 -14.33 -9.17
C SER A 257 -29.55 -13.26 -10.18
N GLY A 258 -30.05 -12.03 -10.04
CA GLY A 258 -29.65 -10.89 -10.88
C GLY A 258 -28.16 -10.57 -10.77
N TRP A 259 -27.63 -10.44 -9.54
CA TRP A 259 -26.21 -10.18 -9.33
C TRP A 259 -25.31 -11.30 -9.87
N VAL A 260 -25.72 -12.57 -9.69
CA VAL A 260 -24.97 -13.72 -10.24
C VAL A 260 -24.93 -13.64 -11.76
N ALA A 261 -26.06 -13.35 -12.42
CA ALA A 261 -26.12 -13.21 -13.87
C ALA A 261 -25.21 -12.08 -14.38
N GLU A 262 -25.28 -10.89 -13.77
CA GLU A 262 -24.43 -9.75 -14.12
C GLU A 262 -22.93 -10.07 -13.93
N ILE A 263 -22.56 -10.75 -12.84
CA ILE A 263 -21.16 -11.14 -12.58
C ILE A 263 -20.69 -12.18 -13.59
N ILE A 264 -21.51 -13.17 -13.93
CA ILE A 264 -21.18 -14.16 -14.96
C ILE A 264 -20.97 -13.44 -16.30
N GLU A 265 -21.86 -12.52 -16.67
CA GLU A 265 -21.73 -11.74 -17.90
C GLU A 265 -20.46 -10.88 -17.93
N ALA A 266 -20.09 -10.25 -16.81
CA ALA A 266 -18.83 -9.51 -16.70
C ALA A 266 -17.59 -10.41 -16.74
N VAL A 267 -17.71 -11.68 -16.31
CA VAL A 267 -16.64 -12.68 -16.48
C VAL A 267 -16.57 -13.15 -17.93
N ASP A 268 -17.72 -13.35 -18.58
CA ASP A 268 -17.85 -14.15 -19.81
C ASP A 268 -18.05 -13.35 -21.10
N SER A 269 -18.48 -12.09 -21.09
CA SER A 269 -18.86 -11.43 -22.36
C SER A 269 -18.62 -9.92 -22.43
N ASP A 270 -19.14 -9.10 -21.50
CA ASP A 270 -19.47 -7.72 -21.87
C ASP A 270 -18.85 -6.61 -20.99
N ARG A 271 -18.88 -5.38 -21.53
CA ARG A 271 -18.53 -4.10 -20.88
C ARG A 271 -19.60 -3.71 -19.83
N VAL A 272 -19.90 -4.61 -18.91
CA VAL A 272 -20.92 -4.35 -17.88
C VAL A 272 -20.32 -3.47 -16.78
N ARG A 273 -20.90 -2.28 -16.59
CA ARG A 273 -20.70 -1.54 -15.35
C ARG A 273 -21.54 -2.20 -14.27
N LEU A 274 -20.90 -2.95 -13.40
CA LEU A 274 -21.55 -3.63 -12.29
C LEU A 274 -21.90 -2.62 -11.19
N ASP A 275 -23.19 -2.36 -11.01
CA ASP A 275 -23.73 -1.51 -9.93
C ASP A 275 -24.36 -2.39 -8.84
N ILE A 276 -23.52 -3.22 -8.23
CA ILE A 276 -23.92 -4.22 -7.26
C ILE A 276 -23.67 -3.68 -5.83
N PRO A 277 -24.66 -3.74 -4.92
CA PRO A 277 -24.46 -3.35 -3.54
C PRO A 277 -23.45 -4.28 -2.85
N PHE A 278 -22.46 -3.71 -2.17
CA PHE A 278 -21.43 -4.47 -1.46
C PHE A 278 -21.67 -4.49 0.05
N ASP A 279 -21.59 -5.69 0.63
CA ASP A 279 -21.49 -5.90 2.07
C ASP A 279 -20.10 -6.40 2.45
N ILE A 280 -19.07 -5.59 2.16
CA ILE A 280 -17.65 -5.92 2.37
C ILE A 280 -17.04 -4.98 3.40
N GLN A 281 -16.40 -5.55 4.42
CA GLN A 281 -15.66 -4.77 5.42
C GLN A 281 -14.26 -4.43 4.91
N ALA A 282 -13.96 -3.14 4.83
CA ALA A 282 -12.66 -2.62 4.42
C ALA A 282 -12.30 -1.36 5.19
N SER A 283 -10.99 -1.13 5.36
CA SER A 283 -10.49 0.16 5.84
C SER A 283 -10.81 1.29 4.86
N ALA A 284 -10.83 2.53 5.36
CA ALA A 284 -11.00 3.70 4.50
C ALA A 284 -9.94 3.78 3.38
N PHE A 285 -8.71 3.30 3.64
CA PHE A 285 -7.68 3.23 2.61
C PHE A 285 -8.01 2.18 1.54
N GLN A 286 -8.46 0.99 1.93
CA GLN A 286 -8.88 -0.04 0.98
C GLN A 286 -10.06 0.43 0.12
N TRP A 287 -11.06 1.07 0.73
CA TRP A 287 -12.18 1.64 -0.02
C TRP A 287 -11.73 2.69 -1.02
N LYS A 288 -10.81 3.59 -0.65
CA LYS A 288 -10.23 4.56 -1.60
C LYS A 288 -9.54 3.86 -2.77
N VAL A 289 -8.76 2.82 -2.51
CA VAL A 289 -8.12 2.03 -3.57
C VAL A 289 -9.17 1.38 -4.47
N TRP A 290 -10.13 0.65 -3.90
CA TRP A 290 -11.14 -0.10 -4.68
C TRP A 290 -12.05 0.80 -5.51
N HIS A 291 -12.44 1.97 -5.00
CA HIS A 291 -13.15 2.98 -5.81
C HIS A 291 -12.31 3.46 -6.98
N GLU A 292 -11.00 3.63 -6.80
CA GLU A 292 -10.11 4.01 -7.90
C GLU A 292 -9.95 2.88 -8.91
N LEU A 293 -9.93 1.62 -8.46
CA LEU A 293 -9.90 0.46 -9.38
C LEU A 293 -11.13 0.41 -10.28
N GLN A 294 -12.32 0.69 -9.75
CA GLN A 294 -13.57 0.68 -10.50
C GLN A 294 -13.64 1.76 -11.59
N LYS A 295 -12.79 2.79 -11.52
CA LYS A 295 -12.68 3.81 -12.57
C LYS A 295 -11.80 3.38 -13.74
N ILE A 296 -11.03 2.30 -13.61
CA ILE A 296 -10.16 1.83 -14.69
C ILE A 296 -11.06 1.27 -15.80
N PRO A 297 -11.03 1.84 -17.02
CA PRO A 297 -11.87 1.37 -18.12
C PRO A 297 -11.60 -0.10 -18.49
N PHE A 298 -12.59 -0.75 -19.08
CA PHE A 298 -12.46 -2.09 -19.63
C PHE A 298 -11.36 -2.12 -20.72
N GLY A 299 -10.46 -3.09 -20.65
CA GLY A 299 -9.34 -3.20 -21.60
C GLY A 299 -8.19 -2.22 -21.35
N GLU A 300 -8.24 -1.47 -20.23
CA GLU A 300 -7.13 -0.63 -19.78
C GLU A 300 -6.47 -1.20 -18.52
N THR A 301 -5.19 -0.84 -18.36
CA THR A 301 -4.43 -1.15 -17.16
C THR A 301 -3.88 0.10 -16.50
N ARG A 302 -3.64 0.03 -15.19
CA ARG A 302 -2.88 1.02 -14.42
C ARG A 302 -1.82 0.33 -13.57
N SER A 303 -0.75 1.02 -13.27
CA SER A 303 0.28 0.56 -12.35
C SER A 303 -0.09 0.84 -10.90
N TYR A 304 0.47 0.09 -9.96
CA TYR A 304 0.30 0.37 -8.52
C TYR A 304 0.72 1.82 -8.14
N GLY A 305 1.70 2.38 -8.85
CA GLY A 305 2.16 3.76 -8.66
C GLY A 305 1.17 4.81 -9.15
N GLU A 306 0.53 4.57 -10.29
CA GLU A 306 -0.53 5.45 -10.80
C GLU A 306 -1.74 5.45 -9.88
N ILE A 307 -2.16 4.28 -9.38
CA ILE A 307 -3.25 4.20 -8.39
C ILE A 307 -2.88 4.93 -7.10
N ALA A 308 -1.66 4.74 -6.58
CA ALA A 308 -1.18 5.44 -5.39
C ALA A 308 -1.19 6.97 -5.58
N THR A 309 -0.86 7.44 -6.78
CA THR A 309 -0.88 8.86 -7.13
C THR A 309 -2.32 9.38 -7.22
N ALA A 310 -3.22 8.65 -7.90
CA ALA A 310 -4.62 9.05 -8.08
C ALA A 310 -5.39 9.16 -6.75
N ILE A 311 -5.10 8.30 -5.77
CA ILE A 311 -5.71 8.38 -4.42
C ILE A 311 -5.04 9.44 -3.51
N GLY A 312 -4.14 10.26 -4.04
CA GLY A 312 -3.44 11.32 -3.29
C GLY A 312 -2.38 10.79 -2.31
N SER A 313 -1.88 9.56 -2.51
CA SER A 313 -0.87 8.93 -1.66
C SER A 313 0.29 8.33 -2.48
N PRO A 314 1.09 9.11 -3.23
CA PRO A 314 2.08 8.58 -4.20
C PRO A 314 3.11 7.61 -3.62
N LYS A 315 3.43 7.74 -2.32
CA LYS A 315 4.38 6.85 -1.62
C LYS A 315 3.77 5.50 -1.19
N ALA A 316 2.45 5.32 -1.31
CA ALA A 316 1.72 4.18 -0.76
C ALA A 316 1.63 2.96 -1.72
N VAL A 317 2.54 2.83 -2.68
CA VAL A 317 2.51 1.78 -3.73
C VAL A 317 2.35 0.36 -3.16
N ARG A 318 3.09 0.02 -2.09
CA ARG A 318 2.98 -1.31 -1.45
C ARG A 318 1.64 -1.50 -0.72
N ALA A 319 1.11 -0.44 -0.11
CA ALA A 319 -0.18 -0.49 0.56
C ALA A 319 -1.31 -0.66 -0.47
N VAL A 320 -1.22 -0.02 -1.64
CA VAL A 320 -2.13 -0.25 -2.77
C VAL A 320 -2.07 -1.71 -3.23
N ALA A 321 -0.86 -2.28 -3.38
CA ALA A 321 -0.72 -3.69 -3.75
C ALA A 321 -1.36 -4.63 -2.72
N SER A 322 -1.20 -4.35 -1.42
CA SER A 322 -1.87 -5.09 -0.34
C SER A 322 -3.40 -4.94 -0.40
N ALA A 323 -3.92 -3.74 -0.67
CA ALA A 323 -5.35 -3.50 -0.84
C ALA A 323 -5.92 -4.27 -2.04
N CYS A 324 -5.17 -4.38 -3.14
CA CYS A 324 -5.53 -5.20 -4.31
C CYS A 324 -5.55 -6.71 -3.97
N ALA A 325 -4.56 -7.18 -3.21
CA ALA A 325 -4.47 -8.58 -2.79
C ALA A 325 -5.61 -8.98 -1.83
N ASN A 326 -6.09 -8.03 -1.02
CA ASN A 326 -7.19 -8.21 -0.09
C ASN A 326 -8.58 -7.96 -0.72
N ASN A 327 -8.67 -7.78 -2.04
CA ASN A 327 -9.96 -7.71 -2.72
C ASN A 327 -10.77 -8.99 -2.48
N ARG A 328 -12.07 -8.84 -2.22
CA ARG A 328 -13.03 -9.93 -1.95
C ARG A 328 -14.14 -10.03 -2.99
N ALA A 329 -14.15 -9.13 -3.96
CA ALA A 329 -15.08 -9.15 -5.07
C ALA A 329 -14.31 -9.26 -6.38
N ALA A 330 -14.01 -10.50 -6.79
CA ALA A 330 -13.37 -10.78 -8.07
C ALA A 330 -14.20 -10.18 -9.21
N VAL A 331 -13.53 -9.62 -10.21
CA VAL A 331 -14.11 -8.98 -11.42
C VAL A 331 -14.93 -7.72 -11.13
N VAL A 332 -15.80 -7.71 -10.11
CA VAL A 332 -16.59 -6.54 -9.69
C VAL A 332 -15.71 -5.39 -9.20
N ILE A 333 -14.66 -5.72 -8.42
CA ILE A 333 -13.56 -4.81 -8.17
C ILE A 333 -12.40 -5.26 -9.08
N PRO A 334 -12.07 -4.51 -10.14
CA PRO A 334 -11.21 -5.00 -11.23
C PRO A 334 -9.71 -4.91 -10.87
N CYS A 335 -9.29 -5.57 -9.79
CA CYS A 335 -7.88 -5.56 -9.36
C CYS A 335 -6.96 -6.33 -10.32
N HIS A 336 -7.51 -7.09 -11.29
CA HIS A 336 -6.75 -7.68 -12.39
C HIS A 336 -6.21 -6.62 -13.37
N ARG A 337 -6.85 -5.44 -13.47
CA ARG A 337 -6.38 -4.31 -14.29
C ARG A 337 -5.17 -3.57 -13.72
N VAL A 338 -4.72 -3.93 -12.51
CA VAL A 338 -3.54 -3.33 -11.89
C VAL A 338 -2.29 -4.18 -12.13
N VAL A 339 -1.27 -3.60 -12.75
CA VAL A 339 -0.01 -4.29 -13.12
C VAL A 339 1.21 -3.61 -12.48
N ARG A 340 2.39 -4.24 -12.60
CA ARG A 340 3.64 -3.58 -12.22
C ARG A 340 3.96 -2.46 -13.21
N GLN A 341 4.78 -1.50 -12.80
CA GLN A 341 5.20 -0.39 -13.68
C GLN A 341 5.90 -0.88 -14.96
N SER A 342 6.54 -2.05 -14.93
CA SER A 342 7.16 -2.69 -16.10
C SER A 342 6.15 -3.34 -17.07
N GLY A 343 4.84 -3.27 -16.79
CA GLY A 343 3.80 -4.02 -17.50
C GLY A 343 3.68 -5.49 -17.10
N ALA A 344 4.63 -6.01 -16.31
CA ALA A 344 4.57 -7.39 -15.83
C ALA A 344 3.39 -7.62 -14.86
N LEU A 345 2.84 -8.84 -14.87
CA LEU A 345 1.74 -9.20 -13.97
C LEU A 345 2.21 -9.17 -12.51
N GLY A 346 1.51 -8.37 -11.70
CA GLY A 346 1.57 -8.44 -10.25
C GLY A 346 0.71 -9.57 -9.71
N GLY A 347 0.87 -9.90 -8.42
CA GLY A 347 0.06 -10.92 -7.74
C GLY A 347 -1.44 -10.71 -7.93
N TYR A 348 -2.19 -11.81 -7.93
CA TYR A 348 -3.64 -11.82 -8.03
C TYR A 348 -4.19 -12.88 -7.08
N ARG A 349 -5.19 -12.52 -6.27
CA ARG A 349 -5.74 -13.39 -5.22
C ARG A 349 -6.22 -14.74 -5.77
N TRP A 350 -6.76 -14.74 -6.98
CA TRP A 350 -7.33 -15.94 -7.63
C TRP A 350 -6.40 -16.57 -8.67
N GLY A 351 -5.11 -16.22 -8.66
CA GLY A 351 -4.07 -16.82 -9.50
C GLY A 351 -3.71 -16.02 -10.76
N LEU A 352 -2.42 -16.04 -11.12
CA LEU A 352 -1.90 -15.24 -12.24
C LEU A 352 -2.51 -15.61 -13.60
N GLU A 353 -2.83 -16.88 -13.80
CA GLU A 353 -3.44 -17.37 -15.04
C GLU A 353 -4.81 -16.72 -15.31
N ARG A 354 -5.66 -16.62 -14.28
CA ARG A 354 -6.97 -15.95 -14.42
C ARG A 354 -6.81 -14.46 -14.73
N LYS A 355 -5.85 -13.80 -14.07
CA LYS A 355 -5.54 -12.39 -14.34
C LYS A 355 -5.09 -12.18 -15.79
N ARG A 356 -4.24 -13.07 -16.31
CA ARG A 356 -3.80 -13.05 -17.70
C ARG A 356 -4.99 -13.18 -18.66
N ARG A 357 -5.82 -14.23 -18.49
CA ARG A 357 -6.99 -14.48 -19.35
C ARG A 357 -7.96 -13.31 -19.36
N LEU A 358 -8.25 -12.71 -18.20
CA LEU A 358 -9.08 -11.52 -18.10
C LEU A 358 -8.50 -10.37 -18.93
N LEU A 359 -7.20 -10.06 -18.75
CA LEU A 359 -6.56 -8.96 -19.49
C LEU A 359 -6.49 -9.20 -21.00
N GLU A 360 -6.19 -10.42 -21.42
CA GLU A 360 -6.13 -10.80 -22.85
C GLU A 360 -7.51 -10.68 -23.50
N LYS A 361 -8.55 -11.19 -22.83
CA LYS A 361 -9.93 -11.07 -23.27
C LYS A 361 -10.40 -9.62 -23.36
N GLU A 362 -10.16 -8.82 -22.32
CA GLU A 362 -10.56 -7.41 -22.33
C GLU A 362 -9.87 -6.62 -23.45
N ARG A 363 -8.63 -6.98 -23.80
CA ARG A 363 -7.90 -6.40 -24.94
C ARG A 363 -8.50 -6.82 -26.28
N ALA A 364 -8.75 -8.11 -26.49
CA ALA A 364 -9.32 -8.62 -27.73
C ALA A 364 -10.68 -7.97 -28.06
N ILE A 365 -11.60 -7.93 -27.08
CA ILE A 365 -12.93 -7.33 -27.24
C ILE A 365 -12.83 -5.81 -27.50
N ARG A 366 -11.82 -5.13 -26.94
CA ARG A 366 -11.59 -3.71 -27.20
C ARG A 366 -11.13 -3.47 -28.64
N GLU A 367 -10.25 -4.31 -29.17
CA GLU A 367 -9.70 -4.21 -30.53
C GLU A 367 -10.78 -4.51 -31.58
N GLU A 368 -11.64 -5.51 -31.34
CA GLU A 368 -12.79 -5.83 -32.19
C GLU A 368 -13.85 -4.71 -32.23
N GLY A 369 -14.08 -4.02 -31.12
CA GLY A 369 -15.04 -2.90 -31.07
C GLY A 369 -14.48 -1.53 -31.52
N THR A 370 -13.23 -1.47 -31.97
CA THR A 370 -12.60 -0.25 -32.53
C THR A 370 -12.35 -0.39 -34.05
N SER A 371 -12.53 -1.59 -34.59
CA SER A 371 -12.53 -1.91 -36.03
C SER A 371 -13.96 -1.84 -36.57
#